data_AF-A0A4Q8M9X7-F1
#
_entry.id   AF-A0A4Q8M9X7-F1
#
_cell.length_a   1.000
_cell.length_b   1.000
_cell.length_c   1.000
_cell.angle_alpha   90.00
_cell.angle_beta   90.00
_cell.angle_gamma   90.00
#
_symmetry.space_group_name_H-M   'P 1'
#
loop_
_entity.id
_entity.type
_entity.pdbx_description
1 polymer ?
#
loop_
_entity_poly.entity_id
_entity_poly.type
_entity_poly.pdbx_seq_one_letter_code
_entity_poly.pdbx_strand_id
1 'polypeptide(L)'
;MQAENPPEAIRGWILSQPTEVRSSIHFMVGMLLFDRDEVNEADFILDPEKHFMDWLNVKTDSHEKGIVAAALHLRSLIQYFVVDHFGNKEQWDYIANSNSSIAEDLRSQGEDPNFVETIESVARSAPFRQRLWHRVASDWTHFIPTRLTNDRIRFWQASQNQA
;
A
#
# COMPACT_ATOMS: atom_id res chain seq x y z
N MET A 1 16.83 4.97 24.48
CA MET A 1 15.90 4.47 23.44
C MET A 1 16.63 4.59 22.12
N GLN A 2 16.92 3.48 21.44
CA GLN A 2 17.54 3.56 20.10
C GLN A 2 16.45 3.99 19.11
N ALA A 3 16.76 4.98 18.27
CA ALA A 3 15.82 5.46 17.27
C ALA A 3 15.79 4.45 16.11
N GLU A 4 14.62 3.88 15.81
CA GLU A 4 14.43 2.97 14.69
C GLU A 4 14.43 3.76 13.37
N ASN A 5 15.06 3.22 12.34
CA ASN A 5 15.09 3.82 11.00
C ASN A 5 13.66 3.85 10.42
N PRO A 6 13.07 5.02 10.10
CA PRO A 6 11.64 5.08 9.77
C PRO A 6 11.22 4.25 8.53
N PRO A 7 11.93 4.28 7.38
CA PRO A 7 11.68 3.33 6.29
C PRO A 7 11.79 1.86 6.70
N GLU A 8 12.72 1.51 7.58
CA GLU A 8 12.88 0.12 8.06
C GLU A 8 11.67 -0.32 8.89
N ALA A 9 11.15 0.56 9.74
CA ALA A 9 9.93 0.31 10.50
C ALA A 9 8.74 0.08 9.56
N ILE A 10 8.57 0.95 8.54
CA ILE A 10 7.52 0.81 7.52
C ILE A 10 7.68 -0.51 6.75
N ARG A 11 8.90 -0.85 6.34
CA ARG A 11 9.23 -2.11 5.66
C ARG A 11 8.84 -3.31 6.51
N GLY A 12 9.21 -3.30 7.79
CA GLY A 12 8.85 -4.36 8.74
C GLY A 12 7.34 -4.54 8.87
N TRP A 13 6.60 -3.43 8.96
CA TRP A 13 5.14 -3.45 9.00
C TRP A 13 4.52 -3.98 7.70
N ILE A 14 5.03 -3.59 6.53
CA ILE A 14 4.54 -4.11 5.24
C ILE A 14 4.78 -5.62 5.17
N LEU A 15 5.99 -6.08 5.49
CA LEU A 15 6.35 -7.49 5.40
C LEU A 15 5.54 -8.39 6.34
N SER A 16 5.03 -7.86 7.46
CA SER A 16 4.15 -8.59 8.38
C SER A 16 2.71 -8.74 7.87
N GLN A 17 2.32 -8.05 6.80
CA GLN A 17 0.96 -8.13 6.27
C GLN A 17 0.76 -9.40 5.42
N PRO A 18 -0.51 -9.84 5.25
CA PRO A 18 -0.85 -10.94 4.34
C PRO A 18 -0.41 -10.65 2.90
N THR A 19 -0.02 -11.68 2.15
CA THR A 19 0.54 -11.54 0.79
C THR A 19 -0.32 -10.68 -0.12
N GLU A 20 -1.64 -10.90 -0.15
CA GLU A 20 -2.59 -10.11 -0.94
C GLU A 20 -2.52 -8.60 -0.64
N VAL A 21 -2.39 -8.25 0.64
CA VAL A 21 -2.30 -6.87 1.12
C VAL A 21 -0.95 -6.28 0.73
N ARG A 22 0.14 -7.03 0.90
CA ARG A 22 1.48 -6.58 0.50
C ARG A 22 1.54 -6.26 -0.99
N SER A 23 1.12 -7.20 -1.83
CA SER A 23 1.12 -6.99 -3.29
C SER A 23 0.29 -5.78 -3.69
N SER A 24 -0.86 -5.57 -3.04
CA SER A 24 -1.70 -4.38 -3.28
C SER A 24 -0.99 -3.09 -2.86
N ILE A 25 -0.37 -3.06 -1.67
CA ILE A 25 0.38 -1.89 -1.19
C ILE A 25 1.54 -1.58 -2.13
N HIS A 26 2.34 -2.58 -2.52
CA HIS A 26 3.46 -2.41 -3.44
C HIS A 26 3.01 -1.80 -4.76
N PHE A 27 1.91 -2.29 -5.33
CA PHE A 27 1.35 -1.74 -6.57
C PHE A 27 0.86 -0.30 -6.39
N MET A 28 -0.02 -0.04 -5.42
CA MET A 28 -0.68 1.27 -5.28
C MET A 28 0.26 2.37 -4.79
N VAL A 29 1.12 2.04 -3.82
CA VAL A 29 2.10 2.99 -3.31
C VAL A 29 3.22 3.16 -4.33
N GLY A 30 3.69 2.08 -4.96
CA GLY A 30 4.70 2.15 -6.02
C GLY A 30 4.26 3.03 -7.20
N MET A 31 3.03 2.86 -7.69
CA MET A 31 2.45 3.68 -8.77
C MET A 31 2.49 5.20 -8.50
N LEU A 32 2.42 5.62 -7.23
CA LEU A 32 2.44 7.03 -6.85
C LEU A 32 3.80 7.52 -6.36
N LEU A 33 4.70 6.60 -5.99
CA LEU A 33 6.07 6.94 -5.61
C LEU A 33 6.98 7.13 -6.80
N PHE A 34 6.81 6.32 -7.84
CA PHE A 34 7.65 6.35 -9.02
C PHE A 34 7.08 7.34 -10.03
N ASP A 35 7.87 8.35 -10.36
CA ASP A 35 7.58 9.16 -11.54
C ASP A 35 7.78 8.29 -12.80
N ARG A 36 6.96 8.51 -13.83
CA ARG A 36 6.97 7.70 -15.07
C ARG A 36 8.31 7.76 -15.81
N ASP A 37 9.11 8.77 -15.51
CA ASP A 37 10.43 8.97 -16.10
C ASP A 37 11.54 8.18 -15.37
N GLU A 38 11.30 7.70 -14.13
CA GLU A 38 12.31 7.00 -13.31
C GLU A 38 12.25 5.47 -13.44
N VAL A 39 11.07 4.92 -13.76
CA VAL A 39 10.86 3.47 -13.91
C VAL A 39 10.05 3.20 -15.17
N ASN A 40 10.53 2.27 -15.98
CA ASN A 40 9.75 1.78 -17.11
C ASN A 40 8.42 1.20 -16.58
N GLU A 41 7.30 1.80 -16.99
CA GLU A 41 5.96 1.44 -16.54
C GLU A 41 5.65 -0.05 -16.77
N ALA A 42 6.10 -0.62 -17.89
CA ALA A 42 5.90 -2.04 -18.20
C ALA A 42 6.67 -2.94 -17.21
N ASP A 43 7.91 -2.59 -16.88
CA ASP A 43 8.72 -3.35 -15.92
C ASP A 43 8.13 -3.27 -14.51
N PHE A 44 7.63 -2.10 -14.11
CA PHE A 44 6.93 -1.92 -12.83
C PHE A 44 5.66 -2.77 -12.75
N ILE A 45 4.83 -2.77 -13.80
CA ILE A 45 3.58 -3.56 -13.82
C ILE A 45 3.87 -5.06 -13.70
N LEU A 46 4.99 -5.54 -14.25
CA LEU A 46 5.36 -6.95 -14.19
C LEU A 46 5.80 -7.40 -12.80
N ASP A 47 6.50 -6.55 -12.04
CA ASP A 47 6.98 -6.90 -10.69
C ASP A 47 6.99 -5.68 -9.72
N PRO A 48 5.81 -5.18 -9.33
CA PRO A 48 5.71 -3.98 -8.51
C PRO A 48 6.31 -4.19 -7.12
N GLU A 49 6.30 -5.43 -6.61
CA GLU A 49 6.91 -5.80 -5.34
C GLU A 49 8.42 -5.63 -5.36
N LYS A 50 9.09 -6.19 -6.37
CA LYS A 50 10.53 -6.04 -6.50
C LYS A 50 10.92 -4.56 -6.62
N HIS A 51 10.25 -3.81 -7.49
CA HIS A 51 10.57 -2.38 -7.68
C HIS A 51 10.38 -1.56 -6.40
N PHE A 52 9.25 -1.76 -5.70
CA PHE A 52 8.99 -1.10 -4.43
C PHE A 52 10.04 -1.47 -3.37
N MET A 53 10.37 -2.75 -3.25
CA MET A 53 11.33 -3.24 -2.25
C MET A 53 12.76 -2.81 -2.56
N ASP A 54 13.17 -2.80 -3.82
CA ASP A 54 14.49 -2.29 -4.23
C ASP A 54 14.62 -0.81 -3.86
N TRP A 55 13.62 0.01 -4.17
CA TRP A 55 13.59 1.42 -3.77
C TRP A 55 13.62 1.59 -2.25
N LEU A 56 12.83 0.80 -1.51
CA LEU A 56 12.76 0.89 -0.05
C LEU A 56 14.07 0.44 0.61
N ASN A 57 14.75 -0.57 0.06
CA ASN A 57 16.07 -1.01 0.52
C ASN A 57 17.11 0.10 0.31
N VAL A 58 17.14 0.74 -0.87
CA VAL A 58 18.02 1.90 -1.11
C VAL A 58 17.78 3.02 -0.09
N LYS A 59 16.52 3.31 0.26
CA LYS A 59 16.21 4.33 1.28
C LYS A 59 16.49 3.88 2.72
N THR A 60 16.53 2.58 2.97
CA THR A 60 16.84 2.02 4.29
C THR A 60 18.35 2.00 4.53
N ASP A 61 19.12 1.65 3.50
CA ASP A 61 20.57 1.45 3.58
C ASP A 61 21.37 2.73 3.35
N SER A 62 20.75 3.80 2.81
CA SER A 62 21.43 5.06 2.59
C SER A 62 21.46 5.94 3.85
N HIS A 63 22.44 6.84 3.93
CA HIS A 63 22.46 7.98 4.84
C HIS A 63 22.12 9.28 4.09
N GLU A 64 21.45 9.16 2.94
CA GLU A 64 21.23 10.27 2.03
C GLU A 64 20.18 11.25 2.54
N LYS A 65 20.29 12.48 2.03
CA LYS A 65 19.24 13.49 2.17
C LYS A 65 17.93 12.94 1.59
N GLY A 66 16.86 13.01 2.35
CA GLY A 66 15.51 12.65 1.87
C GLY A 66 14.88 11.42 2.53
N ILE A 67 15.57 10.69 3.40
CA ILE A 67 14.99 9.54 4.13
C ILE A 67 13.74 9.94 4.94
N VAL A 68 13.80 11.08 5.62
CA VAL A 68 12.65 11.64 6.33
C VAL A 68 11.50 11.95 5.38
N ALA A 69 11.79 12.53 4.21
CA ALA A 69 10.76 12.81 3.21
C ALA A 69 10.13 11.52 2.67
N ALA A 70 10.94 10.50 2.36
CA ALA A 70 10.48 9.19 1.92
C ALA A 70 9.58 8.53 2.97
N ALA A 71 9.99 8.53 4.24
CA ALA A 71 9.20 7.96 5.33
C ALA A 71 7.86 8.68 5.54
N LEU A 72 7.86 10.01 5.50
CA LEU A 72 6.63 10.81 5.61
C LEU A 72 5.71 10.58 4.40
N HIS A 73 6.27 10.45 3.20
CA HIS A 73 5.52 10.20 1.99
C HIS A 73 4.88 8.82 2.01
N LEU A 74 5.66 7.77 2.28
CA LEU A 74 5.16 6.40 2.50
C LEU A 74 4.06 6.35 3.55
N ARG A 75 4.28 6.99 4.71
CA ARG A 75 3.30 7.03 5.78
C ARG A 75 1.98 7.62 5.30
N SER A 76 2.04 8.68 4.49
CA SER A 76 0.85 9.36 3.98
C SER A 76 0.13 8.53 2.90
N LEU A 77 0.86 7.90 1.99
CA LEU A 77 0.28 7.03 0.96
C LEU A 77 -0.37 5.79 1.57
N ILE A 78 0.27 5.17 2.56
CA ILE A 78 -0.29 4.02 3.29
C ILE A 78 -1.54 4.47 4.06
N GLN A 79 -1.50 5.61 4.75
CA GLN A 79 -2.69 6.14 5.42
C GLN A 79 -3.86 6.31 4.43
N TYR A 80 -3.62 6.99 3.31
CA TYR A 80 -4.63 7.24 2.29
C TYR A 80 -5.24 5.94 1.73
N PHE A 81 -4.41 5.01 1.27
CA PHE A 81 -4.95 3.78 0.66
C PHE A 81 -5.49 2.81 1.70
N VAL A 82 -4.71 2.50 2.74
CA VAL A 82 -5.05 1.42 3.67
C VAL A 82 -6.17 1.81 4.61
N VAL A 83 -6.14 3.02 5.17
CA VAL A 83 -7.13 3.46 6.16
C VAL A 83 -8.28 4.18 5.49
N ASP A 84 -7.99 5.24 4.75
CA ASP A 84 -9.04 6.15 4.29
C ASP A 84 -9.84 5.52 3.12
N HIS A 85 -9.19 4.74 2.26
CA HIS A 85 -9.82 4.07 1.14
C HIS A 85 -10.28 2.64 1.47
N PHE A 86 -9.37 1.68 1.64
CA PHE A 86 -9.73 0.26 1.84
C PHE A 86 -10.16 -0.08 3.27
N GLY A 87 -9.90 0.79 4.25
CA GLY A 87 -10.42 0.65 5.61
C GLY A 87 -11.90 1.03 5.71
N ASN A 88 -12.43 1.74 4.71
CA ASN A 88 -13.80 2.24 4.67
C ASN A 88 -14.77 1.19 4.11
N LYS A 89 -15.84 0.89 4.87
CA LYS A 89 -16.92 -0.01 4.44
C LYS A 89 -17.61 0.46 3.16
N GLU A 90 -17.92 1.75 3.04
CA GLU A 90 -18.68 2.29 1.90
C GLU A 90 -17.94 2.07 0.58
N GLN A 91 -16.60 2.10 0.63
CA GLN A 91 -15.76 1.81 -0.53
C GLN A 91 -15.92 0.36 -1.01
N TRP A 92 -16.02 -0.60 -0.08
CA TRP A 92 -16.24 -2.00 -0.42
C TRP A 92 -17.64 -2.27 -0.95
N ASP A 93 -18.65 -1.60 -0.37
CA ASP A 93 -20.02 -1.67 -0.87
C ASP A 93 -20.10 -1.10 -2.30
N TYR A 94 -19.40 0.01 -2.57
CA TYR A 94 -19.26 0.57 -3.92
C TYR A 94 -18.56 -0.40 -4.88
N ILE A 95 -17.42 -0.97 -4.50
CA ILE A 95 -16.68 -1.94 -5.33
C ILE A 95 -17.56 -3.14 -5.67
N ALA A 96 -18.27 -3.70 -4.69
CA ALA A 96 -19.15 -4.84 -4.91
C ALA A 96 -20.27 -4.50 -5.91
N ASN A 97 -20.99 -3.40 -5.67
CA ASN A 97 -22.10 -2.98 -6.52
C ASN A 97 -21.65 -2.62 -7.94
N SER A 98 -20.53 -1.89 -8.05
CA SER A 98 -19.94 -1.49 -9.34
C SER A 98 -19.54 -2.71 -10.17
N ASN A 99 -18.84 -3.68 -9.57
CA ASN A 99 -18.44 -4.91 -10.28
C ASN A 99 -19.66 -5.78 -10.66
N SER A 100 -20.68 -5.88 -9.79
CA SER A 100 -21.92 -6.57 -10.15
C SER A 100 -22.63 -5.90 -11.34
N SER A 101 -22.74 -4.57 -11.35
CA SER A 101 -23.33 -3.83 -12.48
C SER A 101 -22.53 -4.02 -13.77
N ILE A 102 -21.20 -3.95 -13.70
CA ILE A 102 -20.32 -4.16 -14.86
C ILE A 102 -20.51 -5.58 -15.41
N ALA A 103 -20.58 -6.60 -14.54
CA ALA A 103 -20.79 -7.97 -14.96
C ALA A 103 -22.14 -8.19 -15.66
N GLU A 104 -23.21 -7.56 -15.15
CA GLU A 104 -24.52 -7.59 -15.80
C GLU A 104 -24.49 -6.94 -17.19
N ASP A 105 -23.85 -5.79 -17.32
CA ASP A 105 -23.70 -5.07 -18.59
C ASP A 105 -22.90 -5.91 -19.60
N LEU A 106 -21.75 -6.47 -19.20
CA LEU A 106 -20.92 -7.32 -20.05
C LEU A 106 -21.69 -8.57 -20.51
N ARG A 107 -22.46 -9.20 -19.62
CA ARG A 107 -23.30 -10.35 -19.97
C ARG A 107 -24.35 -9.99 -21.01
N SER A 108 -24.97 -8.82 -20.90
CA SER A 108 -25.97 -8.34 -21.87
C SER A 108 -25.37 -8.07 -23.25
N GLN A 109 -24.07 -7.73 -23.30
CA GLN A 109 -23.31 -7.47 -24.52
C GLN A 109 -22.78 -8.75 -25.18
N GLY A 110 -22.93 -9.91 -24.53
CA GLY A 110 -22.45 -11.19 -25.06
C GLY A 110 -20.93 -11.38 -24.92
N GLU A 111 -20.32 -10.71 -23.94
CA GLU A 111 -18.90 -10.85 -23.61
C GLU A 111 -18.54 -12.25 -23.11
N ASP A 112 -17.24 -12.57 -23.11
CA ASP A 112 -16.72 -13.87 -22.67
C ASP A 112 -17.22 -14.22 -21.26
N PRO A 113 -17.94 -15.35 -21.07
CA PRO A 113 -18.40 -15.78 -19.75
C PRO A 113 -17.29 -15.90 -18.70
N ASN A 114 -16.07 -16.24 -19.10
CA ASN A 114 -14.93 -16.32 -18.16
C ASN A 114 -14.50 -14.93 -17.67
N PHE A 115 -14.58 -13.93 -18.54
CA PHE A 115 -14.28 -12.55 -18.17
C PHE A 115 -15.36 -12.00 -17.24
N VAL A 116 -16.65 -12.23 -17.56
CA VAL A 116 -17.77 -11.87 -16.69
C VAL A 116 -17.63 -12.51 -15.30
N GLU A 117 -17.35 -13.81 -15.25
CA GLU A 117 -17.17 -14.54 -13.99
C GLU A 117 -15.97 -14.02 -13.17
N THR A 118 -14.91 -13.56 -13.84
CA THR A 118 -13.77 -12.92 -13.16
C THR A 118 -14.22 -11.64 -12.46
N ILE A 119 -14.99 -10.77 -13.12
CA ILE A 119 -15.52 -9.54 -12.51
C ILE A 119 -16.50 -9.86 -11.37
N GLU A 120 -17.40 -10.83 -11.53
CA GLU A 120 -18.31 -11.26 -10.46
C GLU A 120 -17.58 -11.84 -9.26
N SER A 121 -16.47 -12.55 -9.48
CA SER A 121 -15.65 -13.06 -8.39
C SER A 121 -15.12 -11.95 -7.49
N VAL A 122 -14.79 -10.78 -8.06
CA VAL A 122 -14.36 -9.60 -7.31
C VAL A 122 -15.49 -9.13 -6.40
N ALA A 123 -16.71 -8.96 -6.93
CA ALA A 123 -17.87 -8.56 -6.16
C ALA A 123 -18.18 -9.55 -5.02
N ARG A 124 -18.15 -10.86 -5.30
CA ARG A 124 -18.38 -11.91 -4.29
C ARG A 124 -17.30 -11.93 -3.20
N SER A 125 -16.06 -11.57 -3.53
CA SER A 125 -14.96 -11.52 -2.58
C SER A 125 -14.96 -10.28 -1.67
N ALA A 126 -15.71 -9.23 -2.03
CA ALA A 126 -15.67 -7.93 -1.36
C ALA A 126 -15.91 -8.00 0.17
N PRO A 127 -16.89 -8.75 0.71
CA PRO A 127 -17.09 -8.83 2.16
C PRO A 127 -15.91 -9.47 2.90
N PHE A 128 -15.22 -10.43 2.26
CA PHE A 128 -14.03 -11.04 2.85
C PHE A 128 -12.85 -10.05 2.84
N ARG A 129 -12.60 -9.42 1.69
CA ARG A 129 -11.53 -8.43 1.54
C ARG A 129 -11.75 -7.22 2.45
N GLN A 130 -12.98 -6.76 2.60
CA GLN A 130 -13.33 -5.70 3.55
C GLN A 130 -12.84 -6.02 4.97
N ARG A 131 -13.13 -7.22 5.48
CA ARG A 131 -12.69 -7.62 6.83
C ARG A 131 -11.16 -7.67 6.96
N LEU A 132 -10.50 -8.15 5.91
CA LEU A 132 -9.04 -8.18 5.82
C LEU A 132 -8.48 -6.77 5.91
N TRP A 133 -8.92 -5.87 5.04
CA TRP A 133 -8.42 -4.50 4.96
C TRP A 133 -8.78 -3.66 6.19
N HIS A 134 -9.94 -3.86 6.80
CA HIS A 134 -10.28 -3.21 8.06
C HIS A 134 -9.33 -3.62 9.20
N ARG A 135 -8.90 -4.89 9.24
CA ARG A 135 -7.88 -5.35 10.20
C ARG A 135 -6.54 -4.66 9.95
N VAL A 136 -6.11 -4.59 8.69
CA VAL A 136 -4.85 -3.94 8.30
C VAL A 136 -4.87 -2.44 8.62
N ALA A 137 -5.98 -1.77 8.35
CA ALA A 137 -6.19 -0.35 8.69
C ALA A 137 -6.08 -0.12 10.20
N SER A 138 -6.70 -0.99 10.99
CA SER A 138 -6.58 -0.96 12.44
C SER A 138 -5.12 -1.16 12.87
N ASP A 139 -4.43 -2.16 12.33
CA ASP A 139 -3.03 -2.45 12.63
C ASP A 139 -2.12 -1.24 12.33
N TRP A 140 -2.26 -0.62 11.15
CA TRP A 140 -1.56 0.62 10.79
C TRP A 140 -1.82 1.76 11.79
N THR A 141 -3.09 1.96 12.16
CA THR A 141 -3.50 3.02 13.09
C THR A 141 -2.88 2.85 14.49
N HIS A 142 -2.62 1.60 14.92
CA HIS A 142 -1.91 1.32 16.17
C HIS A 142 -0.38 1.41 16.01
N PHE A 143 0.14 1.07 14.84
CA PHE A 143 1.57 1.10 14.54
C PHE A 143 2.16 2.52 14.53
N ILE A 144 1.49 3.50 13.95
CA ILE A 144 1.98 4.89 13.86
C ILE A 144 2.33 5.51 15.22
N PRO A 145 1.42 5.56 16.22
CA PRO A 145 1.72 6.20 17.50
C PRO A 145 2.83 5.47 18.28
N THR A 146 3.06 4.19 18.01
CA THR A 146 4.07 3.40 18.72
C THR A 146 5.45 3.50 18.10
N ARG A 147 5.55 3.64 16.77
CA ARG A 147 6.81 3.47 16.02
C ARG A 147 7.17 4.64 15.10
N LEU A 148 6.20 5.36 14.54
CA LEU A 148 6.39 6.34 13.46
C LEU A 148 5.80 7.73 13.73
N THR A 149 5.83 8.16 15.00
CA THR A 149 5.46 9.54 15.35
C THR A 149 6.43 10.55 14.77
N ASN A 150 5.97 11.79 14.56
CA ASN A 150 6.83 12.88 14.11
C ASN A 150 8.04 13.08 15.03
N ASP A 151 7.85 12.94 16.35
CA ASP A 151 8.94 13.09 17.32
C ASP A 151 9.97 11.95 17.23
N ARG A 152 9.53 10.71 16.97
CA ARG A 152 10.45 9.59 16.73
C ARG A 152 11.28 9.79 15.46
N ILE A 153 10.64 10.25 14.38
CA ILE A 153 11.32 10.56 13.12
C ILE A 153 12.34 11.69 13.31
N ARG A 154 11.96 12.78 14.02
CA ARG A 154 12.86 13.89 14.34
C ARG A 154 14.03 13.44 15.22
N PHE A 155 13.77 12.61 16.23
CA PHE A 155 14.80 12.08 17.11
C PHE A 155 15.79 11.20 16.34
N TRP A 156 15.31 10.32 15.47
CA TRP A 156 16.16 9.52 14.59
C TRP A 156 17.01 10.40 13.66
N GLN A 157 16.40 11.41 13.01
CA GLN A 157 17.14 12.31 12.12
C GLN A 157 18.25 13.06 12.88
N ALA A 158 17.97 13.53 14.10
CA ALA A 158 18.95 14.20 14.93
C ALA A 158 20.11 13.27 15.32
N SER A 159 19.86 11.98 15.58
CA SER A 159 20.92 11.03 15.90
C SER A 159 21.82 10.71 14.72
N GLN A 160 21.31 10.74 13.48
CA GLN A 160 22.14 10.56 12.28
C GLN A 160 23.10 11.74 12.04
N ASN A 161 22.74 12.96 12.46
CA ASN A 161 23.58 14.15 12.29
C ASN A 161 24.68 14.27 13.37
N GLN A 162 24.68 13.39 14.38
CA GLN A 162 25.65 13.36 15.48
C GLN A 162 26.64 12.18 15.38
N ALA A 163 26.39 11.25 14.45
CA ALA A 163 27.24 10.11 14.13
C ALA A 163 28.22 10.47 13.01
#